data_AF-A0A9E1M1P0-F1
#
_entry.id   AF-A0A9E1M1P0-F1
#
_cell.length_a   1.000
_cell.length_b   1.000
_cell.length_c   1.000
_cell.angle_alpha   90.00
_cell.angle_beta   90.00
_cell.angle_gamma   90.00
#
_symmetry.space_group_name_H-M   'P 1'
#
loop_
_entity.id
_entity.type
_entity.pdbx_description
1 polymer ?
#
loop_
_entity_poly.entity_id
_entity_poly.type
_entity_poly.pdbx_seq_one_letter_code
_entity_poly.pdbx_strand_id
1 'polypeptide(L)'
;MRDWKEIKACIKGRKERKELTNAIFSITTSKAAYDEEELMLNTAFQETVDIFEKYLGEENYMRVDSMDGCWDLNRVWCRFSDIPCGVEYSGVYPLEWEWEDVKRLTELIDNGEIWVTVMVWDRKNKKFIPNW
;
A
#
# COMPACT_ATOMS: atom_id res chain seq x y z
N MET A 1 13.14 -5.91 -13.76
CA MET A 1 12.80 -4.48 -13.90
C MET A 1 11.35 -4.41 -14.35
N ARG A 2 10.47 -3.72 -13.61
CA ARG A 2 9.04 -3.63 -13.97
C ARG A 2 8.88 -2.80 -15.25
N ASP A 3 8.05 -3.25 -16.19
CA ASP A 3 7.67 -2.44 -17.33
C ASP A 3 6.58 -1.43 -16.92
N TRP A 4 7.03 -0.24 -16.52
CA TRP A 4 6.14 0.84 -16.11
C TRP A 4 5.24 1.35 -17.23
N LYS A 5 5.61 1.19 -18.51
CA LYS A 5 4.75 1.60 -19.62
C LYS A 5 3.57 0.66 -19.77
N GLU A 6 3.84 -0.64 -19.68
CA GLU A 6 2.80 -1.67 -19.70
C GLU A 6 1.85 -1.52 -18.52
N ILE A 7 2.36 -1.41 -17.29
CA ILE A 7 1.53 -1.22 -16.08
C ILE A 7 0.63 0.00 -16.22
N LYS A 8 1.18 1.16 -16.65
CA LYS A 8 0.40 2.38 -16.90
C LYS A 8 -0.73 2.15 -17.90
N ALA A 9 -0.45 1.47 -19.01
CA ALA A 9 -1.44 1.19 -20.04
C ALA A 9 -2.55 0.26 -19.53
N CYS A 10 -2.19 -0.77 -18.77
CA CYS A 10 -3.12 -1.72 -18.17
C CYS A 10 -4.07 -1.04 -17.16
N ILE A 11 -3.54 -0.23 -16.25
CA ILE A 11 -4.33 0.53 -15.27
C ILE A 11 -5.26 1.52 -15.95
N LYS A 12 -4.80 2.22 -17.00
CA LYS A 12 -5.65 3.08 -17.82
C LYS A 12 -6.81 2.29 -18.44
N GLY A 13 -6.52 1.13 -19.03
CA GLY A 13 -7.55 0.27 -19.61
C GLY A 13 -8.59 -0.20 -18.58
N ARG A 14 -8.17 -0.51 -17.34
CA ARG A 14 -9.12 -0.85 -16.26
C ARG A 14 -10.01 0.31 -15.85
N LYS A 15 -9.45 1.52 -15.78
CA LYS A 15 -10.22 2.75 -15.52
C LYS A 15 -11.31 2.95 -16.58
N GLU A 16 -10.97 2.77 -17.85
CA GLU A 16 -11.92 2.85 -18.98
C GLU A 16 -13.01 1.78 -18.91
N ARG A 17 -12.67 0.54 -18.52
CA ARG A 17 -13.63 -0.56 -18.34
C ARG A 17 -14.39 -0.53 -17.01
N LYS A 18 -14.11 0.43 -16.12
CA LYS A 18 -14.66 0.53 -14.75
C LYS A 18 -14.36 -0.69 -13.88
N GLU A 19 -13.22 -1.35 -14.13
CA GLU A 19 -12.68 -2.50 -13.41
C GLU A 19 -11.80 -2.05 -12.23
N LEU A 20 -12.36 -1.20 -11.37
CA LEU A 20 -11.66 -0.57 -10.25
C LEU A 20 -12.14 -1.12 -8.91
N THR A 21 -11.30 -1.07 -7.90
CA THR A 21 -11.65 -1.46 -6.53
C THR A 21 -11.09 -0.47 -5.53
N ASN A 22 -11.52 -0.57 -4.27
CA ASN A 22 -10.85 0.12 -3.17
C ASN A 22 -9.87 -0.84 -2.51
N ALA A 23 -8.74 -0.33 -2.06
CA ALA A 23 -7.72 -1.11 -1.38
C ALA A 23 -7.24 -0.41 -0.11
N ILE A 24 -7.01 -1.20 0.95
CA ILE A 24 -6.39 -0.76 2.19
C ILE A 24 -4.94 -1.20 2.16
N PHE A 25 -4.03 -0.26 2.40
CA PHE A 25 -2.61 -0.51 2.53
C PHE A 25 -2.25 -0.52 4.01
N SER A 26 -1.47 -1.51 4.43
CA SER A 26 -0.87 -1.54 5.77
C SER A 26 0.62 -1.75 5.62
N ILE A 27 1.38 -0.91 6.32
CA ILE A 27 2.80 -0.72 6.09
C ILE A 27 3.56 -0.89 7.39
N THR A 28 4.72 -1.54 7.30
CA THR A 28 5.72 -1.62 8.36
C THR A 28 7.11 -1.61 7.72
N THR A 29 8.15 -1.71 8.52
CA THR A 29 9.54 -1.78 8.06
C THR A 29 10.05 -3.22 8.10
N SER A 30 11.14 -3.51 7.37
CA SER A 30 11.74 -4.85 7.37
C SER A 30 12.38 -5.21 8.70
N LYS A 31 13.09 -4.26 9.32
CA LYS A 31 13.55 -4.36 10.70
C LYS A 31 12.35 -4.15 11.62
N ALA A 32 12.00 -5.15 12.42
CA ALA A 32 10.86 -5.07 13.32
C ALA A 32 10.95 -3.84 14.23
N ALA A 33 9.87 -3.06 14.25
CA ALA A 33 9.58 -2.06 15.26
C ALA A 33 8.42 -2.56 16.14
N TYR A 34 8.54 -2.37 17.45
CA TYR A 34 7.56 -2.88 18.43
C TYR A 34 6.66 -1.78 19.02
N ASP A 35 6.98 -0.52 18.73
CA ASP A 35 6.12 0.62 18.98
C ASP A 35 6.17 1.59 17.78
N GLU A 36 5.24 2.55 17.79
CA GLU A 36 5.08 3.53 16.71
C GLU A 36 6.21 4.55 16.70
N GLU A 37 6.78 4.90 17.86
CA GLU A 37 7.90 5.83 17.94
C GLU A 37 9.13 5.25 17.24
N GLU A 38 9.45 3.97 17.47
CA GLU A 38 10.53 3.26 16.79
C GLU A 38 10.29 3.16 15.28
N LEU A 39 9.03 2.92 14.88
CA LEU A 39 8.66 2.85 13.46
C LEU A 39 8.85 4.21 12.77
N MET A 40 8.43 5.28 13.44
CA MET A 40 8.57 6.66 12.96
C MET A 40 10.02 7.15 12.93
N LEU A 41 10.97 6.50 13.61
CA LEU A 41 12.40 6.82 13.47
C LEU A 41 13.02 6.26 12.17
N ASN A 42 12.31 5.39 11.45
CA ASN A 42 12.80 4.83 10.20
C ASN A 42 12.55 5.80 9.03
N THR A 43 13.62 6.19 8.33
CA THR A 43 13.55 7.16 7.23
C THR A 43 12.71 6.67 6.05
N ALA A 44 12.78 5.38 5.69
CA ALA A 44 11.98 4.83 4.61
C ALA A 44 10.50 4.74 4.98
N PHE A 45 10.19 4.50 6.26
CA PHE A 45 8.84 4.55 6.77
C PHE A 45 8.27 5.97 6.74
N GLN A 46 9.02 6.96 7.25
CA GLN A 46 8.62 8.37 7.18
C GLN A 46 8.36 8.81 5.74
N GLU A 47 9.27 8.50 4.82
CA GLU A 47 9.08 8.82 3.40
C GLU A 47 7.81 8.15 2.84
N THR A 48 7.52 6.94 3.28
CA THR A 48 6.28 6.26 2.89
C THR A 48 5.05 6.97 3.46
N VAL A 49 5.07 7.36 4.73
CA VAL A 49 3.99 8.14 5.35
C VAL A 49 3.78 9.44 4.59
N ASP A 50 4.84 10.19 4.30
CA ASP A 50 4.78 11.45 3.54
C ASP A 50 4.11 11.26 2.17
N ILE A 51 4.44 10.17 1.46
CA ILE A 51 3.79 9.82 0.19
C ILE A 51 2.29 9.60 0.39
N PHE A 52 1.88 8.87 1.42
CA PHE A 52 0.46 8.61 1.67
C PHE A 52 -0.28 9.90 2.10
N GLU A 53 0.31 10.70 2.99
CA GLU A 53 -0.27 11.95 3.48
C GLU A 53 -0.46 12.98 2.38
N LYS A 54 0.44 13.02 1.37
CA LYS A 54 0.26 13.84 0.16
C LYS A 54 -1.10 13.60 -0.52
N TYR A 55 -1.62 12.37 -0.49
CA TYR A 55 -2.88 12.00 -1.18
C TYR A 55 -4.07 11.85 -0.25
N LEU A 56 -3.82 11.55 1.02
CA LEU A 56 -4.85 11.20 1.99
C LEU A 56 -5.06 12.26 3.07
N GLY A 57 -4.15 13.24 3.18
CA GLY A 57 -4.06 14.17 4.30
C GLY A 57 -3.26 13.61 5.47
N GLU A 58 -2.82 14.50 6.35
CA GLU A 58 -2.08 14.16 7.59
C GLU A 58 -2.89 13.24 8.49
N GLU A 59 -2.19 12.35 9.22
CA GLU A 59 -2.78 11.44 10.21
C GLU A 59 -3.87 10.50 9.66
N ASN A 60 -3.91 10.25 8.34
CA ASN A 60 -4.90 9.35 7.72
C ASN A 60 -4.51 7.86 7.81
N TYR A 61 -3.87 7.49 8.91
CA TYR A 61 -3.54 6.12 9.26
C TYR A 61 -3.84 5.85 10.73
N MET A 62 -3.97 4.56 11.05
CA MET A 62 -4.07 4.09 12.42
C MET A 62 -3.06 2.97 12.65
N ARG A 63 -2.51 2.94 13.85
CA ARG A 63 -1.74 1.79 14.34
C ARG A 63 -2.63 0.55 14.40
N VAL A 64 -2.09 -0.58 13.94
CA VAL A 64 -2.69 -1.91 14.13
C VAL A 64 -1.61 -2.90 14.56
N ASP A 65 -1.96 -3.73 15.56
CA ASP A 65 -1.03 -4.69 16.14
C ASP A 65 -1.04 -6.04 15.42
N SER A 66 -2.01 -6.28 14.52
CA SER A 66 -2.08 -7.52 13.74
C SER A 66 -2.63 -7.28 12.33
N MET A 67 -2.10 -8.04 11.38
CA MET A 67 -2.47 -7.97 9.96
C MET A 67 -2.74 -9.37 9.39
N ASP A 68 -3.86 -9.51 8.68
CA ASP A 68 -4.18 -10.73 7.95
C ASP A 68 -3.06 -11.06 6.94
N GLY A 69 -2.63 -12.32 6.93
CA GLY A 69 -1.56 -12.77 6.04
C GLY A 69 -0.14 -12.50 6.54
N CYS A 70 0.04 -11.84 7.69
CA CYS A 70 1.36 -11.67 8.30
C CYS A 70 1.75 -12.85 9.20
N TRP A 71 3.03 -13.24 9.12
CA TRP A 71 3.61 -14.26 9.99
C TRP A 71 3.83 -13.76 11.42
N ASP A 72 4.30 -12.51 11.56
CA ASP A 72 4.66 -11.89 12.85
C ASP A 72 3.57 -10.92 13.29
N LEU A 73 2.83 -11.31 14.34
CA LEU A 73 1.71 -10.56 14.91
C LEU A 73 2.12 -9.63 16.06
N ASN A 74 3.43 -9.53 16.38
CA ASN A 74 3.90 -8.64 17.45
C ASN A 74 4.57 -7.38 16.89
N ARG A 75 4.50 -7.16 15.57
CA ARG A 75 5.07 -6.00 14.90
C ARG A 75 4.03 -4.89 14.75
N VAL A 76 4.47 -3.64 14.86
CA VAL A 76 3.62 -2.48 14.58
C VAL A 76 3.42 -2.29 13.08
N TRP A 77 2.18 -2.05 12.70
CA TRP A 77 1.79 -1.66 11.35
C TRP A 77 0.99 -0.37 11.39
N CYS A 78 1.15 0.46 10.36
CA CYS A 78 0.26 1.59 10.12
C CYS A 78 -0.67 1.25 8.95
N ARG A 79 -1.97 1.30 9.20
CA ARG A 79 -3.03 1.04 8.23
C ARG A 79 -3.63 2.36 7.78
N PHE A 80 -3.64 2.57 6.46
CA PHE A 80 -4.22 3.76 5.84
C PHE A 80 -5.68 3.53 5.44
N SER A 81 -6.42 4.62 5.26
CA SER A 81 -7.78 4.59 4.69
C SER A 81 -7.82 3.95 3.31
N ASP A 82 -9.02 3.54 2.87
CA ASP A 82 -9.17 2.85 1.59
C ASP A 82 -8.99 3.78 0.38
N ILE A 83 -8.23 3.30 -0.60
CA ILE A 83 -7.79 4.08 -1.77
C ILE A 83 -8.36 3.46 -3.03
N PRO A 84 -8.98 4.24 -3.94
CA PRO A 84 -9.36 3.77 -5.27
C PRO A 84 -8.14 3.30 -6.08
N CYS A 85 -8.17 2.04 -6.49
CA CYS A 85 -7.05 1.36 -7.12
C CYS A 85 -7.45 0.56 -8.35
N GLY A 86 -6.49 0.38 -9.26
CA GLY A 86 -6.49 -0.69 -10.24
C GLY A 86 -5.64 -1.86 -9.72
N VAL A 87 -6.10 -3.09 -9.94
CA VAL A 87 -5.38 -4.31 -9.54
C VAL A 87 -4.85 -4.99 -10.80
N GLU A 88 -3.55 -5.23 -10.88
CA GLU A 88 -2.94 -6.07 -11.90
C GLU A 88 -2.21 -7.25 -11.27
N TYR A 89 -1.81 -8.21 -12.11
CA TYR A 89 -0.97 -9.33 -11.66
C TYR A 89 0.30 -8.86 -10.93
N SER A 90 0.85 -7.71 -11.34
CA SER A 90 2.07 -7.14 -10.74
C SER A 90 1.84 -6.34 -9.46
N GLY A 91 0.59 -6.13 -9.03
CA GLY A 91 0.28 -5.40 -7.80
C GLY A 91 -0.98 -4.54 -7.85
N VAL A 92 -1.14 -3.73 -6.81
CA VAL A 92 -2.28 -2.81 -6.62
C VAL A 92 -1.77 -1.38 -6.73
N TYR A 93 -2.42 -0.59 -7.59
CA TYR A 93 -1.94 0.73 -7.99
C TYR A 93 -3.01 1.80 -7.73
N PRO A 94 -2.73 2.79 -6.86
CA PRO A 94 -3.60 3.94 -6.65
C PRO A 94 -3.84 4.74 -7.95
N LEU A 95 -5.08 5.11 -8.22
CA LEU A 95 -5.47 5.67 -9.53
C LEU A 95 -5.10 7.14 -9.74
N GLU A 96 -5.18 7.93 -8.67
CA GLU A 96 -4.99 9.39 -8.72
C GLU A 96 -3.64 9.81 -8.13
N TRP A 97 -2.71 8.86 -7.99
CA TRP A 97 -1.35 9.12 -7.53
C TRP A 97 -0.44 9.45 -8.71
N GLU A 98 0.57 10.28 -8.44
CA GLU A 98 1.64 10.53 -9.39
C GLU A 98 2.49 9.27 -9.52
N TRP A 99 2.89 8.97 -10.75
CA TRP A 99 3.60 7.73 -11.02
C TRP A 99 4.99 7.69 -10.42
N GLU A 100 5.59 8.85 -10.19
CA GLU A 100 6.86 9.01 -9.49
C GLU A 100 6.76 8.48 -8.05
N ASP A 101 5.67 8.77 -7.35
CA ASP A 101 5.45 8.30 -5.98
C ASP A 101 5.11 6.80 -5.94
N VAL A 102 4.30 6.33 -6.90
CA VAL A 102 4.01 4.88 -7.05
C VAL A 102 5.30 4.10 -7.31
N LYS A 103 6.19 4.64 -8.15
CA LYS A 103 7.52 4.05 -8.42
C LYS A 103 8.37 4.07 -7.15
N ARG A 104 8.41 5.19 -6.44
CA ARG A 104 9.21 5.33 -5.23
C ARG A 104 8.78 4.33 -4.15
N LEU A 105 7.47 4.22 -3.90
CA LEU A 105 6.93 3.21 -2.99
C LEU A 105 7.33 1.79 -3.41
N THR A 106 7.26 1.51 -4.72
CA THR A 106 7.66 0.22 -5.27
C THR A 106 9.15 -0.07 -5.07
N GLU A 107 10.02 0.94 -5.23
CA GLU A 107 11.45 0.81 -4.96
C GLU A 107 11.73 0.51 -3.49
N LEU A 108 11.07 1.21 -2.55
CA LEU A 108 11.19 0.96 -1.12
C LEU A 108 10.79 -0.48 -0.76
N ILE A 109 9.76 -1.03 -1.42
CA ILE A 109 9.34 -2.44 -1.27
C ILE A 109 10.38 -3.39 -1.87
N ASP A 110 10.79 -3.16 -3.12
CA ASP A 110 11.71 -4.03 -3.86
C ASP A 110 13.11 -4.07 -3.19
N ASN A 111 13.52 -2.98 -2.53
CA ASN A 111 14.74 -2.89 -1.72
C ASN A 111 14.62 -3.56 -0.33
N GLY A 112 13.40 -3.93 0.08
CA GLY A 112 13.12 -4.48 1.40
C GLY A 112 13.26 -3.46 2.52
N GLU A 113 13.08 -2.17 2.25
CA GLU A 113 13.13 -1.11 3.27
C GLU A 113 11.80 -1.06 4.05
N ILE A 114 10.70 -1.27 3.32
CA ILE A 114 9.35 -1.37 3.87
C ILE A 114 8.67 -2.67 3.44
N TRP A 115 7.70 -3.10 4.23
CA TRP A 115 6.79 -4.20 3.92
C TRP A 115 5.38 -3.66 3.80
N VAL A 116 4.67 -4.09 2.77
CA VAL A 116 3.31 -3.65 2.49
C VAL A 116 2.41 -4.85 2.33
N THR A 117 1.31 -4.86 3.09
CA THR A 117 0.17 -5.75 2.86
C THR A 117 -0.98 -4.96 2.29
N VAL A 118 -1.67 -5.53 1.31
CA VAL A 118 -2.80 -4.88 0.64
C VAL A 118 -4.03 -5.75 0.78
N MET A 119 -5.13 -5.13 1.21
CA MET A 119 -6.45 -5.75 1.21
C MET A 119 -7.31 -5.08 0.14
N VAL A 120 -7.99 -5.85 -0.70
CA VAL A 120 -8.86 -5.34 -1.77
C VAL A 120 -10.33 -5.57 -1.44
N TRP A 121 -11.19 -4.63 -1.83
CA TRP A 121 -12.62 -4.74 -1.59
C TRP A 121 -13.26 -5.81 -2.49
N ASP A 122 -13.74 -6.88 -1.88
CA ASP A 122 -14.53 -7.90 -2.55
C ASP A 122 -16.01 -7.47 -2.62
N ARG A 123 -16.43 -7.04 -3.81
CA ARG A 123 -17.80 -6.58 -4.06
C ARG A 123 -18.85 -7.68 -3.84
N LYS A 124 -18.49 -8.96 -3.99
CA LYS A 124 -19.40 -10.11 -3.82
C LYS A 124 -19.66 -10.38 -2.35
N ASN A 125 -18.60 -10.45 -1.55
CA ASN A 125 -18.70 -10.77 -0.13
C ASN A 125 -18.81 -9.53 0.78
N LYS A 126 -18.77 -8.31 0.22
CA LYS A 126 -18.89 -7.03 0.94
C LYS A 126 -17.87 -6.90 2.09
N LYS A 127 -16.63 -7.32 1.83
CA LYS A 127 -15.53 -7.25 2.79
C LYS A 127 -14.20 -7.02 2.09
N PHE A 128 -13.22 -6.51 2.83
CA PHE A 128 -11.83 -6.50 2.38
C PHE A 128 -11.24 -7.92 2.51
N ILE A 129 -10.52 -8.35 1.48
CA ILE A 129 -9.79 -9.62 1.47
C ILE A 129 -8.33 -9.36 1.11
N PRO A 130 -7.37 -10.18 1.57
CA PRO A 130 -5.98 -9.96 1.21
C PRO A 130 -5.80 -10.13 -0.30
N ASN A 131 -4.93 -9.31 -0.88
CA ASN A 131 -4.51 -9.42 -2.27
C ASN A 131 -3.41 -10.49 -2.38
N TRP A 132 -3.82 -11.75 -2.56
CA TRP A 132 -2.95 -12.90 -2.81
C TRP A 132 -2.62 -13.04 -4.29
#